data_AF-A0A8T5QHN6-F1
#
_entry.id   AF-A0A8T5QHN6-F1
#
_cell.length_a   1.000
_cell.length_b   1.000
_cell.length_c   1.000
_cell.angle_alpha   90.00
_cell.angle_beta   90.00
_cell.angle_gamma   90.00
#
_symmetry.space_group_name_H-M   'P 1'
#
loop_
_entity.id
_entity.type
_entity.pdbx_description
1 polymer ?
#
loop_
_entity_poly.entity_id
_entity_poly.type
_entity_poly.pdbx_seq_one_letter_code
_entity_poly.pdbx_strand_id
1 'polypeptide(L)'
;MKYVFKAKGHKNILASHKSTLEFTKDREMSLDGDCIVGIGADFSLSRLKQLVTDHKNLRMRIKAGKHVEEIDFIANKQFSSSKELVLRFSEFSSDRTFGFRATKSARQLDRKLIERMRDPRQDIIVEIEPQVKALIFDFDNTIEDLKTGIVYAHHKLAQKLLEMYGVYAPTTVSLLNDIDSKYSLKGVGSSPMVFDRHNWFDDYFKQIGVEVAKKDIDHFVDLYWRFVLEKAKPMPHAADVLGKLKRDYKIGVMTDSDGKGRYKIERAKTSGLLRFIDAFMVSDEVGMNKPNRKFYSMMLNKLRVEAKDCVMIGDKPQVDLKLAKELGMKTVWVKYGNWAKRQGKRHFDYVDHEVTDILQLLKIVKEL
;
A
#
# COMPACT_ATOMS: atom_id res chain seq x y z
N MET A 1 -0.96 8.91 -10.55
CA MET A 1 -1.15 9.43 -11.91
C MET A 1 0.18 10.04 -12.34
N LYS A 2 0.72 9.63 -13.49
CA LYS A 2 2.05 10.06 -13.96
C LYS A 2 1.86 11.14 -15.03
N TYR A 3 2.50 12.29 -14.86
CA TYR A 3 2.55 13.35 -15.86
C TYR A 3 3.85 13.22 -16.66
N VAL A 4 3.78 13.36 -17.98
CA VAL A 4 4.96 13.23 -18.85
C VAL A 4 5.00 14.40 -19.81
N PHE A 5 6.17 14.99 -19.97
CA PHE A 5 6.48 15.96 -21.02
C PHE A 5 7.84 15.65 -21.63
N LYS A 6 8.07 16.14 -22.84
CA LYS A 6 9.34 16.04 -23.56
C LYS A 6 10.03 17.40 -23.58
N ALA A 7 11.35 17.35 -23.61
CA ALA A 7 12.23 18.46 -23.90
C ALA A 7 13.33 17.98 -24.85
N LYS A 8 14.15 18.91 -25.34
CA LYS A 8 15.29 18.64 -26.21
C LYS A 8 16.59 18.98 -25.52
N GLY A 9 17.62 18.20 -25.85
CA GLY A 9 18.99 18.54 -25.56
C GLY A 9 19.45 19.79 -26.32
N HIS A 10 20.55 20.37 -25.87
CA HIS A 10 21.15 21.54 -26.50
C HIS A 10 22.63 21.65 -26.15
N LYS A 11 23.46 22.06 -27.12
CA LYS A 11 24.92 22.16 -26.99
C LYS A 11 25.40 23.00 -25.81
N ASN A 12 24.60 23.99 -25.38
CA ASN A 12 24.92 24.90 -24.29
C ASN A 12 24.42 24.42 -22.91
N ILE A 13 23.86 23.22 -22.77
CA ILE A 13 23.43 22.71 -21.45
C ILE A 13 24.66 22.44 -20.57
N LEU A 14 24.87 23.30 -19.58
CA LEU A 14 25.97 23.19 -18.61
C LEU A 14 25.55 22.44 -17.34
N ALA A 15 24.33 22.69 -16.87
CA ALA A 15 23.79 22.15 -15.63
C ALA A 15 24.78 22.30 -14.45
N SER A 16 25.16 23.54 -14.17
CA SER A 16 26.13 23.91 -13.13
C SER A 16 25.56 24.73 -11.98
N HIS A 17 24.31 25.19 -12.11
CA HIS A 17 23.68 25.99 -11.05
C HIS A 17 23.53 25.19 -9.76
N LYS A 18 23.88 25.82 -8.63
CA LYS A 18 24.00 25.16 -7.31
C LYS A 18 22.67 24.97 -6.57
N SER A 19 21.62 25.69 -6.94
CA SER A 19 20.39 25.76 -6.16
C SER A 19 19.10 25.60 -6.96
N THR A 20 19.20 25.47 -8.29
CA THR A 20 18.03 25.32 -9.16
C THR A 20 18.30 24.35 -10.30
N LEU A 21 17.21 23.90 -10.90
CA LEU A 21 17.15 23.14 -12.15
C LEU A 21 15.94 23.61 -12.93
N GLU A 22 16.08 23.75 -14.25
CA GLU A 22 15.06 24.39 -15.10
C GLU A 22 14.81 23.65 -16.41
N PHE A 23 13.53 23.57 -16.80
CA PHE A 23 13.09 23.27 -18.16
C PHE A 23 12.37 24.48 -18.76
N THR A 24 12.69 24.83 -20.00
CA THR A 24 12.08 25.96 -20.70
C THR A 24 11.42 25.54 -22.02
N LYS A 25 10.38 26.27 -22.42
CA LYS A 25 9.76 26.15 -23.75
C LYS A 25 10.55 26.84 -24.85
N ASP A 26 11.49 27.72 -24.50
CA ASP A 26 12.36 28.36 -25.48
C ASP A 26 13.16 27.31 -26.24
N ARG A 27 13.38 27.54 -27.54
CA ARG A 27 14.09 26.59 -28.42
C ARG A 27 15.59 26.88 -28.52
N GLU A 28 16.04 27.97 -27.93
CA GLU A 28 17.42 28.43 -27.93
C GLU A 28 17.81 28.82 -26.51
N MET A 29 19.10 28.71 -26.18
CA MET A 29 19.63 29.16 -24.89
C MET A 29 21.07 29.67 -25.01
N SER A 30 21.38 30.72 -24.25
CA SER A 30 22.76 31.22 -24.10
C SER A 30 23.56 30.35 -23.13
N LEU A 31 24.85 30.64 -22.99
CA LEU A 31 25.73 29.98 -22.01
C LEU A 31 25.46 30.42 -20.56
N ASP A 32 24.73 31.52 -20.36
CA ASP A 32 24.39 32.05 -19.03
C ASP A 32 23.26 31.26 -18.35
N GLY A 33 22.51 30.45 -19.12
CA GLY A 33 21.43 29.59 -18.64
C GLY A 33 21.93 28.34 -17.93
N ASP A 34 22.70 28.50 -16.86
CA ASP A 34 23.46 27.42 -16.21
C ASP A 34 22.61 26.44 -15.37
N CYS A 35 21.34 26.78 -15.12
CA CYS A 35 20.32 25.95 -14.49
C CYS A 35 19.49 25.13 -15.48
N ILE A 36 19.52 25.46 -16.78
CA ILE A 36 18.68 24.85 -17.80
C ILE A 36 19.22 23.46 -18.14
N VAL A 37 18.34 22.45 -18.06
CA VAL A 37 18.65 21.04 -18.35
C VAL A 37 17.85 20.48 -19.53
N GLY A 38 16.97 21.30 -20.12
CA GLY A 38 16.24 20.97 -21.34
C GLY A 38 15.48 22.17 -21.89
N ILE A 39 15.45 22.25 -23.22
CA ILE A 39 14.79 23.31 -23.99
C ILE A 39 13.61 22.75 -24.79
N GLY A 40 12.78 23.61 -25.38
CA GLY A 40 11.65 23.21 -26.22
C GLY A 40 10.65 22.32 -25.48
N ALA A 41 10.49 22.51 -24.17
CA ALA A 41 9.65 21.66 -23.33
C ALA A 41 8.17 21.77 -23.73
N ASP A 42 7.48 20.63 -23.84
CA ASP A 42 6.09 20.58 -24.31
C ASP A 42 5.04 20.48 -23.19
N PHE A 43 5.41 20.81 -21.94
CA PHE A 43 4.52 20.69 -20.81
C PHE A 43 3.27 21.59 -20.90
N SER A 44 2.20 21.16 -20.24
CA SER A 44 0.90 21.83 -20.19
C SER A 44 0.70 22.45 -18.81
N LEU A 45 0.56 23.78 -18.78
CA LEU A 45 0.36 24.53 -17.54
C LEU A 45 -0.88 24.05 -16.77
N SER A 46 -2.00 23.82 -17.45
CA SER A 46 -3.24 23.39 -16.77
C SER A 46 -3.07 22.03 -16.09
N ARG A 47 -2.43 21.08 -16.75
CA ARG A 47 -2.16 19.74 -16.19
C ARG A 47 -1.13 19.79 -15.05
N LEU A 48 -0.09 20.61 -15.18
CA LEU A 48 0.89 20.82 -14.10
C LEU A 48 0.26 21.51 -12.89
N LYS A 49 -0.60 22.52 -13.10
CA LYS A 49 -1.37 23.18 -12.03
C LYS A 49 -2.26 22.19 -11.29
N GLN A 50 -2.95 21.32 -12.01
CA GLN A 50 -3.74 20.25 -11.41
C GLN A 50 -2.84 19.33 -10.57
N LEU A 51 -1.71 18.88 -11.13
CA LEU A 51 -0.76 17.99 -10.44
C LEU A 51 -0.24 18.58 -9.11
N VAL A 52 0.18 19.86 -9.09
CA VAL A 52 0.69 20.50 -7.86
C VAL A 52 -0.41 20.88 -6.87
N THR A 53 -1.64 21.05 -7.35
CA THR A 53 -2.82 21.23 -6.49
C THR A 53 -3.14 19.93 -5.78
N ASP A 54 -3.15 18.84 -6.54
CA ASP A 54 -3.55 17.52 -6.10
C ASP A 54 -2.48 16.86 -5.25
N HIS A 55 -1.19 17.13 -5.46
CA HIS A 55 -0.09 16.43 -4.79
C HIS A 55 0.93 17.38 -4.16
N LYS A 56 1.29 17.11 -2.90
CA LYS A 56 2.30 17.90 -2.17
C LYS A 56 3.72 17.42 -2.41
N ASN A 57 3.94 16.11 -2.54
CA ASN A 57 5.26 15.50 -2.65
C ASN A 57 5.35 14.79 -3.98
N LEU A 58 6.30 15.21 -4.80
CA LEU A 58 6.43 14.77 -6.17
C LEU A 58 7.86 14.30 -6.42
N ARG A 59 7.98 13.34 -7.32
CA ARG A 59 9.23 12.86 -7.89
C ARG A 59 9.26 13.22 -9.36
N MET A 60 10.36 13.82 -9.80
CA MET A 60 10.68 14.02 -11.21
C MET A 60 11.75 13.02 -11.64
N ARG A 61 11.49 12.23 -12.67
CA ARG A 61 12.47 11.38 -13.35
C ARG A 61 12.84 12.00 -14.69
N ILE A 62 14.11 12.28 -14.89
CA ILE A 62 14.64 12.88 -16.13
C ILE A 62 15.42 11.80 -16.89
N LYS A 63 15.00 11.49 -18.12
CA LYS A 63 15.58 10.42 -18.94
C LYS A 63 16.21 10.99 -20.20
N ALA A 64 17.47 10.63 -20.48
CA ALA A 64 18.14 10.86 -21.75
C ALA A 64 18.89 9.59 -22.18
N GLY A 65 18.34 8.90 -23.19
CA GLY A 65 18.80 7.56 -23.58
C GLY A 65 18.63 6.55 -22.43
N LYS A 66 19.70 5.85 -22.08
CA LYS A 66 19.71 4.88 -20.97
C LYS A 66 19.94 5.51 -19.59
N HIS A 67 20.25 6.80 -19.53
CA HIS A 67 20.55 7.50 -18.30
C HIS A 67 19.27 8.08 -17.70
N VAL A 68 19.09 7.88 -16.40
CA VAL A 68 17.92 8.32 -15.64
C VAL A 68 18.39 8.95 -14.35
N GLU A 69 17.82 10.09 -14.00
CA GLU A 69 18.02 10.77 -12.72
C GLU A 69 16.68 11.00 -12.03
N GLU A 70 16.63 10.83 -10.72
CA GLU A 70 15.44 11.06 -9.90
C GLU A 70 15.65 12.24 -8.93
N ILE A 71 14.64 13.11 -8.85
CA ILE A 71 14.61 14.31 -8.02
C ILE A 71 13.28 14.38 -7.28
N ASP A 72 13.30 14.20 -5.97
CA ASP A 72 12.16 14.45 -5.10
C ASP A 72 12.08 15.94 -4.73
N PHE A 73 10.87 16.48 -4.65
CA PHE A 73 10.58 17.88 -4.31
C PHE A 73 9.18 18.08 -3.71
N ILE A 74 8.97 19.24 -3.08
CA ILE A 74 7.66 19.69 -2.59
C ILE A 74 7.00 20.58 -3.64
N ALA A 75 5.78 20.24 -4.05
CA ALA A 75 5.04 20.98 -5.06
C ALA A 75 4.71 22.42 -4.64
N ASN A 76 4.86 23.37 -5.56
CA ASN A 76 4.41 24.75 -5.36
C ASN A 76 3.01 24.95 -5.93
N LYS A 77 2.00 25.09 -5.06
CA LYS A 77 0.61 25.35 -5.49
C LYS A 77 0.41 26.68 -6.21
N GLN A 78 1.34 27.63 -6.08
CA GLN A 78 1.29 28.93 -6.74
C GLN A 78 1.91 28.92 -8.15
N PHE A 79 2.43 27.79 -8.61
CA PHE A 79 3.04 27.68 -9.93
C PHE A 79 2.09 28.15 -11.04
N SER A 80 2.57 29.08 -11.87
CA SER A 80 1.73 29.75 -12.88
C SER A 80 2.42 30.02 -14.22
N SER A 81 3.71 29.74 -14.36
CA SER A 81 4.43 29.95 -15.61
C SER A 81 4.06 28.94 -16.70
N SER A 82 3.68 29.46 -17.87
CA SER A 82 3.45 28.66 -19.08
C SER A 82 4.74 28.38 -19.88
N LYS A 83 5.86 29.00 -19.49
CA LYS A 83 7.10 29.05 -20.25
C LYS A 83 8.25 28.29 -19.58
N GLU A 84 8.38 28.38 -18.27
CA GLU A 84 9.50 27.84 -17.51
C GLU A 84 9.02 27.01 -16.33
N LEU A 85 9.74 25.92 -16.05
CA LEU A 85 9.50 25.02 -14.93
C LEU A 85 10.79 24.90 -14.13
N VAL A 86 10.82 25.52 -12.95
CA VAL A 86 12.00 25.58 -12.08
C VAL A 86 11.79 24.78 -10.80
N LEU A 87 12.71 23.86 -10.51
CA LEU A 87 12.86 23.25 -9.19
C LEU A 87 13.93 24.00 -8.39
N ARG A 88 13.67 24.24 -7.11
CA ARG A 88 14.56 25.00 -6.21
C ARG A 88 14.93 24.22 -4.97
N PHE A 89 16.12 24.51 -4.45
CA PHE A 89 16.59 24.01 -3.15
C PHE A 89 16.02 24.80 -1.99
N SER A 90 15.92 26.12 -2.16
CA SER A 90 15.30 27.02 -1.19
C SER A 90 13.78 27.07 -1.35
N GLU A 91 13.14 27.80 -0.44
CA GLU A 91 11.70 28.12 -0.49
C GLU A 91 11.42 29.46 -1.18
N PHE A 92 12.41 30.04 -1.87
CA PHE A 92 12.18 31.23 -2.68
C PHE A 92 11.17 30.92 -3.77
N SER A 93 10.10 31.71 -3.86
CA SER A 93 8.99 31.47 -4.80
C SER A 93 8.96 32.54 -5.89
N SER A 94 8.60 32.11 -7.08
CA SER A 94 8.25 32.93 -8.25
C SER A 94 7.22 32.17 -9.09
N ASP A 95 6.59 32.82 -10.05
CA ASP A 95 5.64 32.23 -10.99
C ASP A 95 6.13 30.94 -11.69
N ARG A 96 7.42 30.90 -12.06
CA ARG A 96 8.12 29.76 -12.67
C ARG A 96 8.58 28.67 -11.68
N THR A 97 8.45 28.91 -10.38
CA THR A 97 8.86 27.95 -9.35
C THR A 97 7.82 26.85 -9.26
N PHE A 98 8.16 25.68 -9.80
CA PHE A 98 7.30 24.51 -9.82
C PHE A 98 7.40 23.69 -8.53
N GLY A 99 8.57 23.69 -7.90
CA GLY A 99 8.81 22.91 -6.69
C GLY A 99 9.95 23.44 -5.82
N PHE A 100 9.83 23.20 -4.52
CA PHE A 100 10.77 23.59 -3.47
C PHE A 100 11.48 22.38 -2.87
N ARG A 101 12.55 22.65 -2.13
CA ARG A 101 13.32 21.63 -1.38
C ARG A 101 13.66 20.41 -2.25
N ALA A 102 14.00 20.67 -3.52
CA ALA A 102 14.43 19.63 -4.42
C ALA A 102 15.66 18.92 -3.84
N THR A 103 15.76 17.61 -4.05
CA THR A 103 16.88 16.80 -3.54
C THR A 103 18.16 16.96 -4.36
N LYS A 104 18.05 17.44 -5.61
CA LYS A 104 19.18 17.70 -6.53
C LYS A 104 19.00 19.01 -7.31
N SER A 105 20.07 19.79 -7.37
CA SER A 105 20.19 20.95 -8.24
C SER A 105 20.74 20.52 -9.60
N ALA A 106 20.76 21.42 -10.59
CA ALA A 106 21.38 21.15 -11.88
C ALA A 106 22.83 20.66 -11.73
N ARG A 107 23.59 21.22 -10.78
CA ARG A 107 24.97 20.80 -10.50
C ARG A 107 25.11 19.37 -9.99
N GLN A 108 24.09 18.80 -9.37
CA GLN A 108 24.15 17.48 -8.74
C GLN A 108 23.63 16.36 -9.65
N LEU A 109 23.20 16.67 -10.86
CA LEU A 109 22.83 15.64 -11.83
C LEU A 109 24.06 14.86 -12.30
N ASP A 110 23.86 13.57 -12.58
CA ASP A 110 24.87 12.67 -13.14
C ASP A 110 25.48 13.27 -14.42
N ARG A 111 26.81 13.29 -14.49
CA ARG A 111 27.52 13.95 -15.59
C ARG A 111 27.37 13.24 -16.93
N LYS A 112 27.18 11.90 -16.93
CA LYS A 112 26.90 11.14 -18.15
C LYS A 112 25.51 11.46 -18.70
N LEU A 113 24.55 11.75 -17.81
CA LEU A 113 23.23 12.26 -18.23
C LEU A 113 23.38 13.63 -18.90
N ILE A 114 24.12 14.56 -18.29
CA ILE A 114 24.33 15.91 -18.83
C ILE A 114 25.07 15.87 -20.18
N GLU A 115 26.10 15.03 -20.31
CA GLU A 115 26.80 14.83 -21.59
C GLU A 115 25.85 14.40 -22.71
N ARG A 116 24.87 13.52 -22.41
CA ARG A 116 23.82 13.16 -23.37
C ARG A 116 22.89 14.31 -23.70
N MET A 117 22.49 15.08 -22.70
CA MET A 117 21.62 16.25 -22.88
C MET A 117 22.27 17.36 -23.70
N ARG A 118 23.61 17.37 -23.86
CA ARG A 118 24.28 18.33 -24.75
C ARG A 118 24.09 18.06 -26.24
N ASP A 119 23.70 16.85 -26.66
CA ASP A 119 23.40 16.58 -28.07
C ASP A 119 22.03 17.20 -28.43
N PRO A 120 21.95 18.14 -29.39
CA PRO A 120 20.68 18.75 -29.81
C PRO A 120 19.66 17.75 -30.36
N ARG A 121 20.09 16.56 -30.78
CA ARG A 121 19.22 15.49 -31.29
C ARG A 121 18.64 14.64 -30.15
N GLN A 122 19.17 14.76 -28.93
CA GLN A 122 18.73 13.96 -27.79
C GLN A 122 17.35 14.40 -27.33
N ASP A 123 16.40 13.47 -27.34
CA ASP A 123 15.13 13.62 -26.64
C ASP A 123 15.34 13.45 -25.13
N ILE A 124 14.74 14.36 -24.37
CA ILE A 124 14.68 14.30 -22.92
C ILE A 124 13.23 14.01 -22.53
N ILE A 125 13.00 12.91 -21.82
CA ILE A 125 11.66 12.56 -21.32
C ILE A 125 11.64 12.87 -19.82
N VAL A 126 10.71 13.71 -19.41
CA VAL A 126 10.52 14.09 -18.01
C VAL A 126 9.21 13.51 -17.52
N GLU A 127 9.28 12.73 -16.46
CA GLU A 127 8.13 12.09 -15.83
C GLU A 127 7.98 12.64 -14.42
N ILE A 128 6.81 13.14 -14.06
CA ILE A 128 6.51 13.65 -12.73
C ILE A 128 5.38 12.83 -12.13
N GLU A 129 5.58 12.31 -10.93
CA GLU A 129 4.59 11.49 -10.25
C GLU A 129 4.58 11.74 -8.73
N PRO A 130 3.45 11.45 -8.06
CA PRO A 130 3.37 11.49 -6.60
C PRO A 130 4.33 10.51 -5.95
N GLN A 131 4.95 10.93 -4.86
CA GLN A 131 5.82 10.06 -4.07
C GLN A 131 4.98 9.14 -3.16
N VAL A 132 5.18 7.82 -3.26
CA VAL A 132 4.67 6.88 -2.25
C VAL A 132 5.46 7.05 -0.96
N LYS A 133 4.75 7.25 0.15
CA LYS A 133 5.31 7.43 1.50
C LYS A 133 4.99 6.30 2.44
N ALA A 134 3.85 5.63 2.23
CA ALA A 134 3.40 4.59 3.12
C ALA A 134 2.78 3.42 2.37
N LEU A 135 3.03 2.23 2.92
CA LEU A 135 2.43 0.97 2.49
C LEU A 135 1.54 0.49 3.64
N ILE A 136 0.25 0.34 3.36
CA ILE A 136 -0.73 -0.11 4.34
C ILE A 136 -1.16 -1.51 3.92
N PHE A 137 -0.87 -2.47 4.78
CA PHE A 137 -1.15 -3.88 4.57
C PHE A 137 -2.42 -4.31 5.30
N ASP A 138 -3.22 -5.15 4.68
CA ASP A 138 -4.03 -6.11 5.43
C ASP A 138 -3.11 -7.12 6.16
N PHE A 139 -3.63 -7.79 7.19
CA PHE A 139 -2.87 -8.76 7.97
C PHE A 139 -3.11 -10.20 7.50
N ASP A 140 -4.36 -10.66 7.62
CA ASP A 140 -4.77 -12.06 7.52
C ASP A 140 -4.72 -12.56 6.07
N ASN A 141 -3.82 -13.50 5.77
CA ASN A 141 -3.54 -14.03 4.43
C ASN A 141 -2.88 -13.03 3.46
N THR A 142 -2.39 -11.90 3.99
CA THR A 142 -1.62 -10.89 3.25
C THR A 142 -0.16 -10.91 3.69
N ILE A 143 0.11 -10.74 4.99
CA ILE A 143 1.45 -10.87 5.59
C ILE A 143 1.54 -11.97 6.66
N GLU A 144 0.40 -12.50 7.11
CA GLU A 144 0.30 -13.67 7.99
C GLU A 144 -0.46 -14.81 7.30
N ASP A 145 0.01 -16.05 7.45
CA ASP A 145 -0.71 -17.27 7.09
C ASP A 145 -1.69 -17.69 8.20
N LEU A 146 -2.84 -17.01 8.23
CA LEU A 146 -3.95 -17.36 9.12
C LEU A 146 -4.59 -18.71 8.73
N LYS A 147 -4.62 -19.04 7.43
CA LYS A 147 -5.28 -20.26 6.95
C LYS A 147 -4.73 -21.52 7.61
N THR A 148 -3.41 -21.64 7.72
CA THR A 148 -2.77 -22.79 8.37
C THR A 148 -3.23 -22.91 9.84
N GLY A 149 -3.36 -21.79 10.54
CA GLY A 149 -3.89 -21.73 11.91
C GLY A 149 -5.34 -22.22 12.00
N ILE A 150 -6.23 -21.73 11.14
CA ILE A 150 -7.65 -22.12 11.13
C ILE A 150 -7.81 -23.62 10.83
N VAL A 151 -7.13 -24.12 9.79
CA VAL A 151 -7.21 -25.54 9.41
C VAL A 151 -6.76 -26.43 10.57
N TYR A 152 -5.64 -26.08 11.20
CA TYR A 152 -5.16 -26.82 12.37
C TYR A 152 -6.15 -26.77 13.54
N ALA A 153 -6.72 -25.60 13.84
CA ALA A 153 -7.71 -25.44 14.89
C ALA A 153 -8.95 -26.31 14.67
N HIS A 154 -9.49 -26.33 13.45
CA HIS A 154 -10.66 -27.16 13.13
C HIS A 154 -10.38 -28.66 13.33
N HIS A 155 -9.21 -29.15 12.92
CA HIS A 155 -8.82 -30.54 13.16
C HIS A 155 -8.66 -30.88 14.66
N LYS A 156 -8.04 -29.98 15.44
CA LYS A 156 -7.87 -30.19 16.89
C LYS A 156 -9.19 -30.10 17.65
N LEU A 157 -10.07 -29.18 17.26
CA LEU A 157 -11.42 -29.08 17.81
C LEU A 157 -12.25 -30.31 17.49
N ALA A 158 -12.16 -30.84 16.27
CA ALA A 158 -12.86 -32.07 15.89
C ALA A 158 -12.45 -33.26 16.77
N GLN A 159 -11.16 -33.39 17.11
CA GLN A 159 -10.69 -34.40 18.06
C GLN A 159 -11.31 -34.20 19.45
N LYS A 160 -11.34 -32.95 19.94
CA LYS A 160 -11.92 -32.63 21.25
C LYS A 160 -13.44 -32.84 21.33
N LEU A 161 -14.16 -32.51 20.25
CA LEU A 161 -15.60 -32.73 20.14
C LEU A 161 -15.94 -34.22 20.06
N LEU A 162 -15.13 -35.02 19.39
CA LEU A 162 -15.26 -36.48 19.41
C LEU A 162 -15.04 -37.05 20.81
N GLU A 163 -13.98 -36.62 21.50
CA GLU A 163 -13.65 -37.08 22.87
C GLU A 163 -14.75 -36.76 23.88
N MET A 164 -15.34 -35.56 23.81
CA MET A 164 -16.32 -35.09 24.80
C MET A 164 -17.77 -35.45 24.48
N TYR A 165 -18.14 -35.44 23.21
CA TYR A 165 -19.55 -35.55 22.77
C TYR A 165 -19.78 -36.71 21.79
N GLY A 166 -18.76 -37.49 21.45
CA GLY A 166 -18.90 -38.60 20.50
C GLY A 166 -19.15 -38.18 19.05
N VAL A 167 -18.91 -36.90 18.71
CA VAL A 167 -19.18 -36.36 17.37
C VAL A 167 -18.05 -36.72 16.40
N TYR A 168 -18.40 -37.35 15.27
CA TYR A 168 -17.42 -37.81 14.28
C TYR A 168 -16.62 -36.66 13.64
N ALA A 169 -15.31 -36.86 13.45
CA ALA A 169 -14.37 -35.79 13.11
C ALA A 169 -14.47 -35.26 11.66
N PRO A 170 -14.54 -36.10 10.60
CA PRO A 170 -14.72 -35.62 9.22
C PRO A 170 -15.95 -34.71 9.00
N THR A 171 -17.10 -35.05 9.59
CA THR A 171 -18.31 -34.22 9.51
C THR A 171 -18.15 -32.93 10.30
N THR A 172 -17.46 -32.99 11.45
CA THR A 172 -17.17 -31.81 12.27
C THR A 172 -16.30 -30.79 11.55
N VAL A 173 -15.20 -31.22 10.93
CA VAL A 173 -14.29 -30.29 10.21
C VAL A 173 -15.03 -29.61 9.05
N SER A 174 -15.83 -30.36 8.29
CA SER A 174 -16.64 -29.78 7.21
C SER A 174 -17.59 -28.71 7.75
N LEU A 175 -18.34 -29.03 8.81
CA LEU A 175 -19.31 -28.11 9.40
C LEU A 175 -18.65 -26.84 9.95
N LEU A 176 -17.49 -26.96 10.63
CA LEU A 176 -16.71 -25.80 11.09
C LEU A 176 -16.24 -24.92 9.92
N ASN A 177 -15.79 -25.52 8.81
CA ASN A 177 -15.40 -24.78 7.61
C ASN A 177 -16.59 -24.05 6.95
N ASP A 178 -17.77 -24.67 6.96
CA ASP A 178 -18.99 -24.08 6.40
C ASP A 178 -19.46 -22.89 7.24
N ILE A 179 -19.39 -23.01 8.57
CA ILE A 179 -19.68 -21.92 9.51
C ILE A 179 -18.66 -20.78 9.34
N ASP A 180 -17.36 -21.07 9.29
CA ASP A 180 -16.33 -20.03 9.04
C ASP A 180 -16.61 -19.28 7.73
N SER A 181 -16.94 -20.01 6.66
CA SER A 181 -17.26 -19.44 5.36
C SER A 181 -18.53 -18.56 5.41
N LYS A 182 -19.59 -19.04 6.08
CA LYS A 182 -20.86 -18.33 6.28
C LYS A 182 -20.65 -16.98 6.98
N TYR A 183 -19.93 -16.96 8.09
CA TYR A 183 -19.73 -15.74 8.86
C TYR A 183 -18.69 -14.80 8.23
N SER A 184 -17.66 -15.35 7.59
CA SER A 184 -16.68 -14.55 6.83
C SER A 184 -17.32 -13.71 5.72
N LEU A 185 -18.37 -14.24 5.07
CA LEU A 185 -19.13 -13.50 4.05
C LEU A 185 -20.02 -12.41 4.65
N LYS A 186 -20.58 -12.64 5.85
CA LYS A 186 -21.42 -11.66 6.57
C LYS A 186 -20.63 -10.51 7.20
N GLY A 187 -19.31 -10.68 7.39
CA GLY A 187 -18.45 -9.75 8.12
C GLY A 187 -18.04 -8.48 7.36
N VAL A 188 -18.26 -8.42 6.04
CA VAL A 188 -17.81 -7.31 5.19
C VAL A 188 -18.61 -6.05 5.49
N GLY A 189 -17.94 -4.98 5.93
CA GLY A 189 -18.59 -3.71 6.29
C GLY A 189 -19.54 -3.81 7.49
N SER A 190 -19.49 -4.91 8.26
CA SER A 190 -20.36 -5.13 9.42
C SER A 190 -19.70 -4.71 10.74
N SER A 191 -20.46 -4.83 11.83
CA SER A 191 -19.90 -4.77 13.19
C SER A 191 -18.86 -5.89 13.41
N PRO A 192 -17.78 -5.63 14.17
CA PRO A 192 -16.85 -6.65 14.66
C PRO A 192 -17.52 -7.85 15.34
N MET A 193 -18.71 -7.67 15.92
CA MET A 193 -19.44 -8.74 16.60
C MET A 193 -19.84 -9.92 15.70
N VAL A 194 -19.89 -9.74 14.37
CA VAL A 194 -20.13 -10.85 13.43
C VAL A 194 -18.99 -11.88 13.46
N PHE A 195 -17.79 -11.43 13.82
CA PHE A 195 -16.60 -12.28 13.99
C PHE A 195 -16.50 -12.88 15.40
N ASP A 196 -17.50 -12.69 16.27
CA ASP A 196 -17.51 -13.33 17.59
C ASP A 196 -17.72 -14.85 17.46
N ARG A 197 -16.69 -15.62 17.81
CA ARG A 197 -16.68 -17.08 17.71
C ARG A 197 -17.71 -17.74 18.63
N HIS A 198 -18.23 -17.05 19.65
CA HIS A 198 -19.33 -17.57 20.44
C HIS A 198 -20.57 -17.83 19.58
N ASN A 199 -20.88 -16.92 18.64
CA ASN A 199 -22.00 -17.09 17.71
C ASN A 199 -21.78 -18.27 16.77
N TRP A 200 -20.53 -18.53 16.41
CA TRP A 200 -20.16 -19.59 15.46
C TRP A 200 -20.27 -20.96 16.12
N PHE A 201 -19.77 -21.08 17.36
CA PHE A 201 -19.91 -22.31 18.14
C PHE A 201 -21.36 -22.56 18.57
N ASP A 202 -22.13 -21.53 18.93
CA ASP A 202 -23.57 -21.66 19.17
C ASP A 202 -24.31 -22.23 17.94
N ASP A 203 -24.01 -21.72 16.74
CA ASP A 203 -24.54 -22.23 15.47
C ASP A 203 -24.10 -23.68 15.22
N TYR A 204 -22.83 -24.01 15.48
CA TYR A 204 -22.30 -25.37 15.37
C TYR A 204 -23.06 -26.35 16.26
N PHE A 205 -23.18 -26.07 17.56
CA PHE A 205 -23.84 -26.95 18.53
C PHE A 205 -25.33 -27.14 18.22
N LYS A 206 -26.02 -26.09 17.77
CA LYS A 206 -27.40 -26.18 17.28
C LYS A 206 -27.53 -27.11 16.07
N GLN A 207 -26.60 -27.04 15.11
CA GLN A 207 -26.65 -27.87 13.90
C GLN A 207 -26.36 -29.35 14.17
N ILE A 208 -25.56 -29.67 15.20
CA ILE A 208 -25.33 -31.06 15.61
C ILE A 208 -26.35 -31.58 16.64
N GLY A 209 -27.31 -30.75 17.07
CA GLY A 209 -28.36 -31.13 18.02
C GLY A 209 -27.88 -31.39 19.45
N VAL A 210 -26.77 -30.76 19.85
CA VAL A 210 -26.19 -30.91 21.20
C VAL A 210 -26.42 -29.64 21.99
N GLU A 211 -27.10 -29.75 23.13
CA GLU A 211 -27.22 -28.66 24.10
C GLU A 211 -25.93 -28.53 24.91
N VAL A 212 -25.40 -27.32 25.00
CA VAL A 212 -24.18 -27.02 25.76
C VAL A 212 -24.39 -25.80 26.66
N ALA A 213 -23.73 -25.79 27.80
CA ALA A 213 -23.76 -24.60 28.66
C ALA A 213 -22.88 -23.50 28.05
N LYS A 214 -23.18 -22.23 28.39
CA LYS A 214 -22.38 -21.08 27.94
C LYS A 214 -20.88 -21.24 28.23
N LYS A 215 -20.53 -21.79 29.40
CA LYS A 215 -19.14 -22.06 29.79
C LYS A 215 -18.40 -23.01 28.82
N ASP A 216 -19.13 -23.92 28.18
CA ASP A 216 -18.55 -24.88 27.24
C ASP A 216 -18.28 -24.17 25.91
N ILE A 217 -19.20 -23.30 25.46
CA ILE A 217 -18.96 -22.40 24.31
C ILE A 217 -17.74 -21.53 24.56
N ASP A 218 -17.66 -20.88 25.73
CA ASP A 218 -16.52 -20.05 26.11
C ASP A 218 -15.20 -20.86 26.04
N HIS A 219 -15.23 -22.10 26.53
CA HIS A 219 -14.09 -23.02 26.47
C HIS A 219 -13.67 -23.36 25.03
N PHE A 220 -14.61 -23.66 24.14
CA PHE A 220 -14.31 -23.97 22.74
C PHE A 220 -13.81 -22.76 21.94
N VAL A 221 -14.33 -21.55 22.23
CA VAL A 221 -13.82 -20.31 21.66
C VAL A 221 -12.35 -20.10 22.05
N ASP A 222 -12.01 -20.33 23.31
CA ASP A 222 -10.62 -20.22 23.79
C ASP A 222 -9.72 -21.28 23.16
N LEU A 223 -10.17 -22.54 23.08
CA LEU A 223 -9.41 -23.60 22.41
C LEU A 223 -9.17 -23.29 20.93
N TYR A 224 -10.19 -22.81 20.23
CA TYR A 224 -10.07 -22.39 18.83
C TYR A 224 -8.92 -21.40 18.66
N TRP A 225 -8.93 -20.31 19.42
CA TRP A 225 -7.92 -19.27 19.27
C TRP A 225 -6.53 -19.68 19.73
N ARG A 226 -6.42 -20.53 20.77
CA ARG A 226 -5.14 -21.12 21.17
C ARG A 226 -4.54 -21.99 20.08
N PHE A 227 -5.35 -22.84 19.44
CA PHE A 227 -4.88 -23.67 18.33
C PHE A 227 -4.53 -22.83 17.10
N VAL A 228 -5.30 -21.79 16.79
CA VAL A 228 -4.94 -20.84 15.73
C VAL A 228 -3.59 -20.21 16.04
N LEU A 229 -3.38 -19.68 17.25
CA LEU A 229 -2.11 -19.08 17.68
C LEU A 229 -0.92 -20.04 17.58
N GLU A 230 -1.12 -21.34 17.82
CA GLU A 230 -0.05 -22.33 17.76
C GLU A 230 0.55 -22.50 16.35
N LYS A 231 -0.24 -22.28 15.29
CA LYS A 231 0.17 -22.53 13.90
C LYS A 231 0.09 -21.31 12.97
N ALA A 232 -0.57 -20.23 13.38
CA ALA A 232 -0.50 -18.96 12.67
C ALA A 232 0.94 -18.45 12.65
N LYS A 233 1.40 -18.01 11.49
CA LYS A 233 2.79 -17.63 11.24
C LYS A 233 2.89 -16.58 10.15
N PRO A 234 4.00 -15.80 10.08
CA PRO A 234 4.24 -14.94 8.93
C PRO A 234 4.16 -15.69 7.60
N MET A 235 3.70 -15.02 6.55
CA MET A 235 3.86 -15.51 5.18
C MET A 235 5.35 -15.72 4.87
N PRO A 236 5.71 -16.70 4.02
CA PRO A 236 7.09 -16.87 3.57
C PRO A 236 7.69 -15.55 3.10
N HIS A 237 8.90 -15.22 3.54
CA HIS A 237 9.62 -13.97 3.23
C HIS A 237 8.97 -12.66 3.73
N ALA A 238 7.86 -12.68 4.48
CA ALA A 238 7.21 -11.45 4.94
C ALA A 238 8.12 -10.55 5.79
N ALA A 239 8.87 -11.13 6.72
CA ALA A 239 9.82 -10.38 7.55
C ALA A 239 10.92 -9.70 6.71
N ASP A 240 11.48 -10.41 5.72
CA ASP A 240 12.53 -9.87 4.84
C ASP A 240 12.02 -8.75 3.95
N VAL A 241 10.82 -8.93 3.38
CA VAL A 241 10.17 -7.94 2.52
C VAL A 241 9.83 -6.69 3.31
N LEU A 242 9.16 -6.83 4.48
CA LEU A 242 8.83 -5.71 5.34
C LEU A 242 10.10 -4.99 5.84
N GLY A 243 11.15 -5.72 6.22
CA GLY A 243 12.42 -5.14 6.64
C GLY A 243 13.13 -4.33 5.54
N LYS A 244 13.01 -4.74 4.27
CA LYS A 244 13.51 -3.96 3.13
C LYS A 244 12.66 -2.73 2.86
N LEU A 245 11.34 -2.89 2.81
CA LEU A 245 10.41 -1.78 2.52
C LEU A 245 10.41 -0.71 3.62
N LYS A 246 10.59 -1.11 4.89
CA LYS A 246 10.62 -0.21 6.04
C LYS A 246 11.73 0.85 5.98
N ARG A 247 12.77 0.62 5.16
CA ARG A 247 13.87 1.57 4.96
C ARG A 247 13.42 2.85 4.24
N ASP A 248 12.51 2.69 3.29
CA ASP A 248 12.09 3.75 2.37
C ASP A 248 10.66 4.23 2.62
N TYR A 249 9.82 3.39 3.26
CA TYR A 249 8.40 3.65 3.46
C TYR A 249 7.98 3.49 4.92
N LYS A 250 6.93 4.23 5.31
CA LYS A 250 6.18 3.91 6.52
C LYS A 250 5.32 2.67 6.29
N ILE A 251 5.27 1.79 7.28
CA ILE A 251 4.50 0.54 7.20
C ILE A 251 3.31 0.62 8.15
N GLY A 252 2.11 0.59 7.59
CA GLY A 252 0.86 0.45 8.33
C GLY A 252 0.30 -0.96 8.19
N VAL A 253 -0.40 -1.44 9.21
CA VAL A 253 -1.24 -2.66 9.12
C VAL A 253 -2.64 -2.32 9.60
N MET A 254 -3.64 -2.56 8.75
CA MET A 254 -5.04 -2.30 9.00
C MET A 254 -5.86 -3.58 8.78
N THR A 255 -6.38 -4.14 9.87
CA THR A 255 -7.01 -5.46 9.85
C THR A 255 -8.35 -5.46 10.58
N ASP A 256 -9.30 -6.25 10.08
CA ASP A 256 -10.60 -6.44 10.72
C ASP A 256 -10.45 -7.20 12.04
N SER A 257 -11.48 -7.23 12.86
CA SER A 257 -11.44 -7.85 14.18
C SER A 257 -11.49 -9.38 14.11
N ASP A 258 -10.97 -10.02 15.16
CA ASP A 258 -11.21 -11.44 15.44
C ASP A 258 -12.50 -11.65 16.25
N GLY A 259 -13.25 -10.58 16.54
CA GLY A 259 -14.40 -10.59 17.43
C GLY A 259 -13.97 -10.30 18.86
N LYS A 260 -14.36 -11.14 19.82
CA LYS A 260 -13.93 -11.01 21.21
C LYS A 260 -12.57 -11.66 21.45
N GLY A 261 -11.75 -11.00 22.27
CA GLY A 261 -10.42 -11.46 22.64
C GLY A 261 -9.32 -10.74 21.86
N ARG A 262 -8.21 -10.43 22.53
CA ARG A 262 -7.08 -9.68 21.95
C ARG A 262 -6.20 -10.54 21.04
N TYR A 263 -6.74 -11.62 20.48
CA TYR A 263 -6.01 -12.67 19.76
C TYR A 263 -5.29 -12.13 18.52
N LYS A 264 -5.87 -11.17 17.81
CA LYS A 264 -5.21 -10.51 16.67
C LYS A 264 -3.89 -9.83 17.05
N ILE A 265 -3.89 -9.15 18.19
CA ILE A 265 -2.70 -8.48 18.71
C ILE A 265 -1.67 -9.51 19.17
N GLU A 266 -2.11 -10.57 19.83
CA GLU A 266 -1.21 -11.66 20.25
C GLU A 266 -0.59 -12.40 19.06
N ARG A 267 -1.36 -12.65 17.98
CA ARG A 267 -0.86 -13.16 16.70
C ARG A 267 0.20 -12.24 16.11
N ALA A 268 -0.08 -10.94 16.04
CA ALA A 268 0.88 -9.96 15.55
C ALA A 268 2.18 -9.94 16.40
N LYS A 269 2.08 -10.00 17.73
CA LYS A 269 3.25 -10.05 18.63
C LYS A 269 4.10 -11.29 18.40
N THR A 270 3.48 -12.47 18.41
CA THR A 270 4.16 -13.76 18.27
C THR A 270 4.75 -13.98 16.88
N SER A 271 4.18 -13.35 15.84
CA SER A 271 4.72 -13.36 14.48
C SER A 271 6.10 -12.71 14.34
N GLY A 272 6.48 -11.83 15.28
CA GLY A 272 7.71 -11.04 15.20
C GLY A 272 7.71 -9.95 14.13
N LEU A 273 6.59 -9.68 13.46
CA LEU A 273 6.48 -8.66 12.40
C LEU A 273 6.31 -7.23 12.93
N LEU A 274 5.81 -7.06 14.16
CA LEU A 274 5.55 -5.73 14.75
C LEU A 274 6.78 -4.80 14.72
N ARG A 275 7.99 -5.34 14.77
CA ARG A 275 9.24 -4.56 14.69
C ARG A 275 9.41 -3.77 13.38
N PHE A 276 8.68 -4.15 12.33
CA PHE A 276 8.72 -3.50 11.02
C PHE A 276 7.52 -2.58 10.78
N ILE A 277 6.59 -2.45 11.73
CA ILE A 277 5.30 -1.80 11.54
C ILE A 277 5.26 -0.50 12.35
N ASP A 278 5.07 0.64 11.67
CA ASP A 278 4.97 1.96 12.31
C ASP A 278 3.60 2.18 12.97
N ALA A 279 2.55 1.61 12.40
CA ALA A 279 1.20 1.68 12.95
C ALA A 279 0.44 0.37 12.68
N PHE A 280 0.02 -0.31 13.74
CA PHE A 280 -0.86 -1.47 13.67
C PHE A 280 -2.23 -1.08 14.21
N MET A 281 -3.30 -1.35 13.48
CA MET A 281 -4.66 -1.08 13.92
C MET A 281 -5.60 -2.24 13.65
N VAL A 282 -6.46 -2.51 14.63
CA VAL A 282 -7.57 -3.47 14.55
C VAL A 282 -8.88 -2.69 14.49
N SER A 283 -9.87 -3.17 13.73
CA SER A 283 -11.16 -2.49 13.58
C SER A 283 -11.93 -2.30 14.89
N ASP A 284 -11.58 -3.02 15.95
CA ASP A 284 -12.06 -2.82 17.33
C ASP A 284 -11.90 -1.37 17.79
N GLU A 285 -10.82 -0.69 17.37
CA GLU A 285 -10.55 0.71 17.70
C GLU A 285 -11.59 1.68 17.12
N VAL A 286 -12.34 1.26 16.11
CA VAL A 286 -13.30 2.09 15.36
C VAL A 286 -14.73 1.58 15.51
N GLY A 287 -14.91 0.32 15.93
CA GLY A 287 -16.20 -0.34 16.11
C GLY A 287 -16.85 -0.82 14.81
N MET A 288 -16.15 -0.75 13.67
CA MET A 288 -16.65 -1.18 12.36
C MET A 288 -15.52 -1.72 11.49
N ASN A 289 -15.76 -2.86 10.83
CA ASN A 289 -14.81 -3.48 9.92
C ASN A 289 -14.63 -2.67 8.62
N LYS A 290 -13.56 -2.97 7.88
CA LYS A 290 -13.37 -2.50 6.52
C LYS A 290 -14.58 -2.89 5.65
N PRO A 291 -15.02 -2.06 4.69
CA PRO A 291 -14.43 -0.78 4.24
C PRO A 291 -15.04 0.45 4.95
N ASN A 292 -14.48 0.85 6.10
CA ASN A 292 -14.95 2.02 6.86
C ASN A 292 -14.03 3.24 6.69
N ARG A 293 -14.55 4.37 6.20
CA ARG A 293 -13.76 5.61 5.95
C ARG A 293 -13.03 6.13 7.19
N LYS A 294 -13.64 6.06 8.38
CA LYS A 294 -13.01 6.50 9.64
C LYS A 294 -11.78 5.64 9.96
N PHE A 295 -11.82 4.34 9.67
CA PHE A 295 -10.69 3.43 9.88
C PHE A 295 -9.48 3.82 9.02
N TYR A 296 -9.70 4.10 7.73
CA TYR A 296 -8.66 4.63 6.83
C TYR A 296 -8.13 5.99 7.32
N SER A 297 -9.01 6.93 7.67
CA SER A 297 -8.59 8.25 8.17
C SER A 297 -7.73 8.17 9.42
N MET A 298 -8.06 7.26 10.36
CA MET A 298 -7.25 7.05 11.55
C MET A 298 -5.87 6.47 11.22
N MET A 299 -5.79 5.49 10.32
CA MET A 299 -4.51 4.92 9.87
C MET A 299 -3.62 5.98 9.22
N LEU A 300 -4.17 6.77 8.29
CA LEU A 300 -3.47 7.87 7.62
C LEU A 300 -2.95 8.92 8.63
N ASN A 301 -3.75 9.24 9.64
CA ASN A 301 -3.36 10.15 10.73
C ASN A 301 -2.23 9.57 11.59
N LYS A 302 -2.31 8.29 12.00
CA LYS A 302 -1.23 7.64 12.77
C LYS A 302 0.08 7.63 11.99
N LEU A 303 0.00 7.37 10.69
CA LEU A 303 1.16 7.39 9.79
C LEU A 303 1.59 8.81 9.37
N ARG A 304 0.79 9.85 9.62
CA ARG A 304 1.02 11.25 9.18
C ARG A 304 1.29 11.34 7.67
N VAL A 305 0.38 10.78 6.87
CA VAL A 305 0.44 10.74 5.40
C VAL A 305 -0.93 11.05 4.79
N GLU A 306 -0.95 11.41 3.51
CA GLU A 306 -2.18 11.62 2.75
C GLU A 306 -2.49 10.35 1.93
N ALA A 307 -3.77 10.05 1.69
CA ALA A 307 -4.20 8.83 1.00
C ALA A 307 -3.52 8.64 -0.38
N LYS A 308 -3.40 9.72 -1.16
CA LYS A 308 -2.75 9.71 -2.48
C LYS A 308 -1.26 9.38 -2.47
N ASP A 309 -0.61 9.48 -1.30
CA ASP A 309 0.80 9.14 -1.09
C ASP A 309 0.93 7.71 -0.53
N CYS A 310 -0.14 6.91 -0.54
CA CYS A 310 -0.19 5.57 0.06
C CYS A 310 -0.54 4.48 -0.95
N VAL A 311 -0.09 3.26 -0.63
CA VAL A 311 -0.47 2.03 -1.31
C VAL A 311 -1.22 1.13 -0.34
N MET A 312 -2.42 0.68 -0.70
CA MET A 312 -3.16 -0.35 0.04
C MET A 312 -2.89 -1.72 -0.56
N ILE A 313 -2.47 -2.67 0.28
CA ILE A 313 -2.04 -4.01 -0.11
C ILE A 313 -2.90 -5.03 0.67
N GLY A 314 -3.66 -5.87 -0.02
CA GLY A 314 -4.53 -6.83 0.65
C GLY A 314 -5.04 -7.93 -0.27
N ASP A 315 -5.56 -9.00 0.32
CA ASP A 315 -6.04 -10.17 -0.41
C ASP A 315 -7.53 -10.10 -0.80
N LYS A 316 -8.32 -9.19 -0.19
CA LYS A 316 -9.75 -9.01 -0.45
C LYS A 316 -10.05 -7.72 -1.22
N PRO A 317 -10.21 -7.76 -2.55
CA PRO A 317 -10.39 -6.55 -3.36
C PRO A 317 -11.55 -5.63 -2.90
N GLN A 318 -12.72 -6.22 -2.60
CA GLN A 318 -13.91 -5.46 -2.20
C GLN A 318 -13.79 -4.84 -0.79
N VAL A 319 -12.97 -5.43 0.08
CA VAL A 319 -12.82 -5.02 1.49
C VAL A 319 -11.65 -4.04 1.63
N ASP A 320 -10.52 -4.38 1.01
CA ASP A 320 -9.25 -3.65 1.16
C ASP A 320 -9.07 -2.59 0.08
N LEU A 321 -9.42 -2.88 -1.17
CA LEU A 321 -8.91 -2.10 -2.30
C LEU A 321 -9.92 -1.08 -2.84
N LYS A 322 -11.20 -1.43 -2.88
CA LYS A 322 -12.24 -0.57 -3.46
C LYS A 322 -12.28 0.82 -2.82
N LEU A 323 -12.43 0.89 -1.49
CA LEU A 323 -12.47 2.18 -0.78
C LEU A 323 -11.10 2.89 -0.80
N ALA A 324 -10.00 2.14 -0.73
CA ALA A 324 -8.66 2.71 -0.86
C ALA A 324 -8.49 3.47 -2.18
N LYS A 325 -8.98 2.88 -3.28
CA LYS A 325 -8.96 3.49 -4.60
C LYS A 325 -9.82 4.76 -4.65
N GLU A 326 -11.04 4.72 -4.10
CA GLU A 326 -11.92 5.89 -4.00
C GLU A 326 -11.30 7.04 -3.19
N LEU A 327 -10.44 6.73 -2.21
CA LEU A 327 -9.68 7.71 -1.42
C LEU A 327 -8.42 8.22 -2.13
N GLY A 328 -8.12 7.73 -3.34
CA GLY A 328 -6.96 8.12 -4.15
C GLY A 328 -5.68 7.35 -3.87
N MET A 329 -5.73 6.29 -3.05
CA MET A 329 -4.59 5.39 -2.84
C MET A 329 -4.32 4.56 -4.10
N LYS A 330 -3.07 4.14 -4.28
CA LYS A 330 -2.77 3.04 -5.20
C LYS A 330 -3.14 1.70 -4.55
N THR A 331 -3.51 0.72 -5.35
CA THR A 331 -3.97 -0.58 -4.84
C THR A 331 -3.17 -1.76 -5.40
N VAL A 332 -2.78 -2.68 -4.53
CA VAL A 332 -2.09 -3.92 -4.91
C VAL A 332 -2.88 -5.11 -4.38
N TRP A 333 -3.37 -5.94 -5.30
CA TRP A 333 -4.06 -7.16 -4.95
C TRP A 333 -3.09 -8.33 -4.75
N VAL A 334 -3.12 -8.92 -3.56
CA VAL A 334 -2.38 -10.11 -3.20
C VAL A 334 -3.16 -11.37 -3.62
N LYS A 335 -2.64 -12.12 -4.60
CA LYS A 335 -3.28 -13.30 -5.19
C LYS A 335 -2.82 -14.64 -4.61
N TYR A 336 -1.86 -14.63 -3.69
CA TYR A 336 -1.51 -15.81 -2.89
C TYR A 336 -2.39 -15.97 -1.64
N GLY A 337 -3.20 -14.97 -1.30
CA GLY A 337 -4.17 -15.04 -0.20
C GLY A 337 -5.39 -15.91 -0.53
N ASN A 338 -6.30 -16.03 0.44
CA ASN A 338 -7.42 -16.98 0.36
C ASN A 338 -8.46 -16.62 -0.70
N TRP A 339 -8.62 -15.33 -0.98
CA TRP A 339 -9.72 -14.83 -1.81
C TRP A 339 -9.47 -14.91 -3.31
N ALA A 340 -8.22 -15.04 -3.74
CA ALA A 340 -7.89 -15.21 -5.16
C ALA A 340 -8.57 -16.45 -5.77
N LYS A 341 -8.63 -17.55 -5.03
CA LYS A 341 -9.31 -18.79 -5.45
C LYS A 341 -10.82 -18.62 -5.58
N ARG A 342 -11.43 -17.74 -4.77
CA ARG A 342 -12.89 -17.50 -4.74
C ARG A 342 -13.37 -16.58 -5.86
N GLN A 343 -12.52 -15.68 -6.35
CA GLN A 343 -12.88 -14.67 -7.34
C GLN A 343 -12.57 -15.07 -8.79
N GLY A 344 -11.81 -16.16 -9.01
CA GLY A 344 -11.50 -16.65 -10.35
C GLY A 344 -10.72 -15.64 -11.21
N LYS A 345 -11.08 -15.52 -12.50
CA LYS A 345 -10.47 -14.58 -13.47
C LYS A 345 -11.13 -13.19 -13.48
N ARG A 346 -11.81 -12.78 -12.41
CA ARG A 346 -12.44 -11.45 -12.33
C ARG A 346 -11.39 -10.33 -12.41
N HIS A 347 -11.72 -9.30 -13.18
CA HIS A 347 -10.97 -8.06 -13.26
C HIS A 347 -11.70 -6.98 -12.47
N PHE A 348 -10.96 -6.16 -11.73
CA PHE A 348 -11.47 -5.06 -10.95
C PHE A 348 -10.79 -3.77 -11.40
N ASP A 349 -11.57 -2.79 -11.82
CA ASP A 349 -11.12 -1.45 -12.26
C ASP A 349 -10.42 -0.65 -11.14
N TYR A 350 -10.65 -1.04 -9.88
CA TYR A 350 -10.03 -0.45 -8.70
C TYR A 350 -8.76 -1.17 -8.22
N VAL A 351 -8.21 -2.11 -9.01
CA VAL A 351 -6.93 -2.78 -8.76
C VAL A 351 -5.87 -2.24 -9.72
N ASP A 352 -4.86 -1.54 -9.20
CA ASP A 352 -3.77 -0.99 -10.03
C ASP A 352 -2.72 -2.06 -10.38
N HIS A 353 -2.41 -2.95 -9.44
CA HIS A 353 -1.40 -4.00 -9.61
C HIS A 353 -1.83 -5.30 -8.92
N GLU A 354 -1.29 -6.41 -9.40
CA GLU A 354 -1.50 -7.74 -8.83
C GLU A 354 -0.15 -8.39 -8.50
N VAL A 355 -0.08 -9.12 -7.39
CA VAL A 355 1.07 -9.95 -7.03
C VAL A 355 0.65 -11.38 -6.74
N THR A 356 1.44 -12.33 -7.21
CA THR A 356 1.27 -13.77 -6.90
C THR A 356 2.25 -14.27 -5.86
N ASP A 357 3.22 -13.44 -5.46
CA ASP A 357 4.21 -13.71 -4.41
C ASP A 357 4.57 -12.40 -3.70
N ILE A 358 4.76 -12.44 -2.38
CA ILE A 358 5.07 -11.25 -1.58
C ILE A 358 6.39 -10.58 -1.98
N LEU A 359 7.35 -11.32 -2.54
CA LEU A 359 8.63 -10.80 -3.04
C LEU A 359 8.43 -9.79 -4.19
N GLN A 360 7.35 -9.93 -4.97
CA GLN A 360 7.04 -9.04 -6.10
C GLN A 360 6.75 -7.60 -5.63
N LEU A 361 6.35 -7.41 -4.37
CA LEU A 361 6.13 -6.08 -3.78
C LEU A 361 7.40 -5.22 -3.81
N LEU A 362 8.59 -5.81 -3.65
CA LEU A 362 9.85 -5.07 -3.69
C LEU A 362 10.12 -4.38 -5.03
N LYS A 363 9.57 -4.93 -6.12
CA LYS A 363 9.67 -4.36 -7.46
C LYS A 363 8.53 -3.39 -7.71
N ILE A 364 7.29 -3.83 -7.50
CA ILE A 364 6.09 -3.05 -7.84
C ILE A 364 6.10 -1.72 -7.10
N VAL A 365 6.36 -1.72 -5.80
CA VAL A 365 6.30 -0.49 -4.99
C VAL A 365 7.33 0.56 -5.43
N LYS A 366 8.46 0.16 -6.05
CA LYS A 366 9.45 1.11 -6.61
C LYS A 366 9.03 1.70 -7.95
N GLU A 367 8.14 1.02 -8.65
CA GLU A 367 7.54 1.47 -9.90
C GLU A 367 6.32 2.38 -9.65
N LEU A 368 5.84 2.43 -8.40
CA LEU A 368 4.80 3.33 -7.92
C LEU A 368 5.36 4.66 -7.45
#